data_AF-A0A7Y2H4F2-F1
#
_entry.id   AF-A0A7Y2H4F2-F1
#
_cell.length_a   1.000
_cell.length_b   1.000
_cell.length_c   1.000
_cell.angle_alpha   90.00
_cell.angle_beta   90.00
_cell.angle_gamma   90.00
#
_symmetry.space_group_name_H-M   'P 1'
#
loop_
_entity.id
_entity.type
_entity.pdbx_description
1 polymer ?
#
loop_
_entity_poly.entity_id
_entity_poly.type
_entity_poly.pdbx_seq_one_letter_code
_entity_poly.pdbx_strand_id
1 'polypeptide(L)'
;YTALGVTIGTEEDSKALNLDKLRYHKVVIMCDADVDGSHIETLILTFFFRYMRELIEGGHVYIATPPLYLVKKGTKKRYAWNNKERDEIAESFNGSVSIQRYKGLGEMNAEQLWDTTMNPEFRTLRQVTIDNATESDRIFSMLMGDEVPPRREFIEKNAVYANIDV
;
A
#
# COMPACT_ATOMS: atom_id res chain seq x y z
N TYR A 1 16.58 -3.96 6.83
CA TYR A 1 17.34 -4.28 8.06
C TYR A 1 17.93 -3.04 8.72
N THR A 2 19.02 -2.45 8.19
CA THR A 2 19.77 -1.36 8.84
C THR A 2 18.94 -0.15 9.28
N ALA A 3 18.07 0.37 8.41
CA ALA A 3 17.23 1.52 8.73
C ALA A 3 16.26 1.23 9.88
N LEU A 4 15.66 0.04 9.90
CA LEU A 4 14.73 -0.40 10.93
C LEU A 4 15.43 -0.72 12.27
N GLY A 5 16.75 -0.93 12.26
CA GLY A 5 17.51 -1.36 13.43
C GLY A 5 17.30 -2.83 13.79
N VAL A 6 16.82 -3.63 12.84
CA VAL A 6 16.58 -5.08 13.03
C VAL A 6 17.77 -5.90 12.52
N THR A 7 18.07 -6.98 13.23
CA THR A 7 19.13 -7.95 12.88
C THR A 7 18.56 -9.35 12.81
N ILE A 8 19.28 -10.28 12.17
CA ILE A 8 18.94 -11.71 12.17
C ILE A 8 19.77 -12.37 13.27
N GLY A 9 19.13 -13.22 14.06
CA GLY A 9 19.73 -13.96 15.17
C GLY A 9 19.34 -13.39 16.54
N THR A 10 18.80 -14.26 17.37
CA THR A 10 18.57 -14.08 18.81
C THR A 10 19.49 -15.02 19.59
N GLU A 11 19.56 -14.89 20.91
CA GLU A 11 20.33 -15.83 21.75
C GLU A 11 19.81 -17.28 21.63
N GLU A 12 18.53 -17.45 21.30
CA GLU A 12 17.85 -18.75 21.23
C GLU A 12 17.75 -19.30 19.79
N ASP A 13 17.64 -18.43 18.78
CA ASP A 13 17.52 -18.81 17.37
C ASP A 13 18.33 -17.88 16.45
N SER A 14 19.36 -18.45 15.81
CA SER A 14 20.23 -17.77 14.84
C SER A 14 19.53 -17.28 13.56
N LYS A 15 18.30 -17.73 13.27
CA LYS A 15 17.52 -17.34 12.10
C LYS A 15 16.35 -16.42 12.42
N ALA A 16 15.97 -16.27 13.70
CA ALA A 16 14.87 -15.41 14.10
C ALA A 16 15.19 -13.92 13.91
N LEU A 17 14.16 -13.10 13.68
CA LEU A 17 14.32 -11.64 13.61
C LEU A 17 14.48 -11.06 15.02
N ASN A 18 15.58 -10.35 15.27
CA ASN A 18 15.78 -9.60 16.52
C ASN A 18 15.20 -8.17 16.38
N LEU A 19 14.29 -7.83 17.29
CA LEU A 19 13.59 -6.55 17.37
C LEU A 19 14.06 -5.64 18.53
N ASP A 20 15.05 -6.03 19.33
CA ASP A 20 15.49 -5.32 20.54
C ASP A 20 15.94 -3.88 20.26
N LYS A 21 16.48 -3.65 19.06
CA LYS A 21 16.96 -2.33 18.61
C LYS A 21 16.05 -1.69 17.57
N LEU A 22 14.77 -2.12 17.51
CA LEU A 22 13.79 -1.57 16.58
C LEU A 22 13.67 -0.05 16.78
N ARG A 23 13.94 0.70 15.71
CA ARG A 23 13.97 2.17 15.74
C ARG A 23 12.61 2.80 15.46
N TYR A 24 11.78 2.10 14.68
CA TYR A 24 10.51 2.62 14.19
C TYR A 24 9.39 1.61 14.42
N HIS A 25 8.41 2.00 15.23
CA HIS A 25 7.22 1.19 15.54
C HIS A 25 6.08 1.39 14.54
N LYS A 26 6.27 2.30 13.56
CA LYS A 26 5.39 2.51 12.42
C LYS A 26 6.23 2.58 11.15
N VAL A 27 6.21 1.51 10.39
CA VAL A 27 6.81 1.40 9.07
C VAL A 27 5.70 1.59 8.05
N VAL A 28 5.70 2.72 7.36
CA VAL A 28 4.65 3.07 6.39
C VAL A 28 5.19 2.86 4.97
N ILE A 29 4.58 1.94 4.25
CA ILE A 29 4.79 1.73 2.81
C ILE A 29 3.95 2.78 2.09
N MET A 30 4.59 3.67 1.35
CA MET A 30 3.94 4.73 0.59
C MET A 30 4.42 4.65 -0.86
N CYS A 31 3.58 4.05 -1.70
CA CYS A 31 3.81 3.87 -3.12
C CYS A 31 2.81 4.71 -3.93
N ASP A 32 3.07 4.86 -5.23
CA ASP A 32 2.17 5.55 -6.15
C ASP A 32 0.83 4.80 -6.27
N ALA A 33 -0.22 5.54 -6.62
CA ALA A 33 -1.58 5.00 -6.70
C ALA A 33 -1.88 4.29 -8.04
N ASP A 34 -0.83 3.96 -8.80
CA ASP A 34 -0.91 3.29 -10.09
C ASP A 34 -0.59 1.79 -9.99
N VAL A 35 -0.52 1.15 -11.17
CA VAL A 35 -0.28 -0.30 -11.29
C VAL A 35 1.13 -0.67 -10.84
N ASP A 36 2.12 0.20 -11.09
CA ASP A 36 3.51 -0.03 -10.74
C ASP A 36 3.71 0.12 -9.22
N GLY A 37 3.04 1.10 -8.60
CA GLY A 37 2.98 1.24 -7.15
C GLY A 37 2.37 0.01 -6.46
N SER A 38 1.30 -0.55 -7.02
CA SER A 38 0.69 -1.80 -6.51
C SER A 38 1.64 -2.99 -6.61
N HIS A 39 2.45 -3.06 -7.67
CA HIS A 39 3.46 -4.10 -7.84
C HIS A 39 4.61 -3.95 -6.82
N ILE A 40 5.12 -2.74 -6.63
CA ILE A 40 6.15 -2.44 -5.62
C ILE A 40 5.63 -2.75 -4.21
N GLU A 41 4.39 -2.35 -3.89
CA GLU A 41 3.74 -2.66 -2.61
C GLU A 41 3.74 -4.17 -2.36
N THR A 42 3.35 -4.97 -3.37
CA THR A 42 3.33 -6.44 -3.27
C THR A 42 4.73 -7.02 -3.04
N LEU A 43 5.76 -6.51 -3.72
CA LEU A 43 7.16 -6.92 -3.52
C LEU A 43 7.64 -6.62 -2.11
N ILE A 44 7.35 -5.42 -1.60
CA ILE A 44 7.73 -5.00 -0.25
C ILE A 44 6.99 -5.85 0.81
N LEU A 45 5.68 -6.08 0.63
CA LEU A 45 4.91 -6.94 1.53
C LEU A 45 5.43 -8.37 1.53
N THR A 46 5.82 -8.90 0.37
CA THR A 46 6.45 -10.22 0.26
C THR A 46 7.75 -10.25 1.06
N PHE A 47 8.58 -9.22 0.94
CA PHE A 47 9.81 -9.11 1.71
C PHE A 47 9.55 -9.09 3.22
N PHE A 48 8.58 -8.29 3.70
CA PHE A 48 8.20 -8.30 5.11
C PHE A 48 7.67 -9.67 5.54
N PHE A 49 6.80 -10.30 4.76
CA PHE A 49 6.20 -11.59 5.12
C PHE A 49 7.23 -12.73 5.19
N ARG A 50 8.22 -12.73 4.28
CA ARG A 50 9.25 -13.77 4.18
C ARG A 50 10.38 -13.62 5.19
N TYR A 51 10.74 -12.38 5.52
CA TYR A 51 11.97 -12.10 6.25
C TYR A 51 11.78 -11.32 7.55
N MET A 52 10.62 -10.68 7.74
CA MET A 52 10.34 -9.84 8.89
C MET A 52 8.90 -10.01 9.37
N ARG A 53 8.44 -11.26 9.45
CA ARG A 53 7.03 -11.59 9.73
C ARG A 53 6.60 -11.02 11.08
N GLU A 54 7.50 -11.05 12.05
CA GLU A 54 7.34 -10.54 13.40
C GLU A 54 6.99 -9.04 13.41
N LEU A 55 7.43 -8.26 12.41
CA LEU A 55 7.02 -6.85 12.28
C LEU A 55 5.56 -6.70 11.84
N ILE A 56 5.06 -7.61 11.00
CA ILE A 56 3.65 -7.60 10.59
C ILE A 56 2.78 -8.04 11.78
N GLU A 57 3.16 -9.13 12.45
CA GLU A 57 2.46 -9.66 13.62
C GLU A 57 2.46 -8.68 14.80
N GLY A 58 3.57 -7.95 15.00
CA GLY A 58 3.67 -6.84 15.95
C GLY A 58 2.88 -5.60 15.56
N GLY A 59 2.20 -5.60 14.41
CA GLY A 59 1.36 -4.51 13.95
C GLY A 59 2.14 -3.25 13.55
N HIS A 60 3.41 -3.37 13.20
CA HIS A 60 4.27 -2.22 12.88
C HIS A 60 4.21 -1.79 11.41
N VAL A 61 3.66 -2.62 10.52
CA VAL A 61 3.63 -2.36 9.07
C VAL A 61 2.29 -1.76 8.65
N TYR A 62 2.35 -0.64 7.92
CA TYR A 62 1.20 0.12 7.44
C TYR A 62 1.37 0.47 5.96
N ILE A 63 0.26 0.72 5.30
CA ILE A 63 0.22 1.19 3.91
C ILE A 63 -0.47 2.56 3.90
N ALA A 64 0.22 3.57 3.39
CA ALA A 64 -0.37 4.88 3.18
C ALA A 64 -1.35 4.84 2.01
N THR A 65 -2.45 5.57 2.14
CA THR A 65 -3.45 5.69 1.07
C THR A 65 -3.48 7.12 0.57
N PRO A 66 -2.72 7.49 -0.48
CA PRO A 66 -2.84 8.80 -1.11
C PRO A 66 -4.19 8.98 -1.81
N PRO A 67 -4.69 10.22 -1.91
CA PRO A 67 -5.92 10.51 -2.65
C PRO A 67 -5.68 10.41 -4.16
N LEU A 68 -6.70 9.99 -4.89
CA LEU A 68 -6.67 9.89 -6.36
C LEU A 68 -7.04 11.20 -7.04
N TYR A 69 -7.82 12.06 -6.38
CA TYR A 69 -8.36 13.28 -6.97
C TYR A 69 -8.27 14.47 -6.02
N LEU A 70 -8.19 15.65 -6.63
CA LEU A 70 -8.42 16.94 -5.99
C LEU A 70 -9.53 17.67 -6.76
N VAL A 71 -10.65 17.90 -6.09
CA VAL A 71 -11.79 18.64 -6.63
C VAL A 71 -11.74 20.07 -6.10
N LYS A 72 -11.77 21.04 -7.02
CA LYS A 72 -11.66 22.49 -6.71
C LYS A 72 -12.85 23.26 -7.28
N LYS A 73 -13.34 24.22 -6.49
CA LYS A 73 -14.28 25.26 -6.95
C LYS A 73 -13.97 26.60 -6.30
N GLY A 74 -13.43 27.53 -7.08
CA GLY A 74 -12.94 28.81 -6.57
C GLY A 74 -11.87 28.58 -5.49
N THR A 75 -12.15 28.99 -4.26
CA THR A 75 -11.26 28.80 -3.10
C THR A 75 -11.45 27.46 -2.37
N LYS A 76 -12.54 26.73 -2.65
CA LYS A 76 -12.82 25.44 -2.00
C LYS A 76 -12.01 24.33 -2.68
N LYS A 77 -11.34 23.50 -1.89
CA LYS A 77 -10.61 22.31 -2.33
C LYS A 77 -10.97 21.11 -1.43
N ARG A 78 -11.17 19.92 -2.02
CA ARG A 78 -11.38 18.66 -1.31
C ARG A 78 -10.70 17.51 -2.06
N TYR A 79 -10.11 16.58 -1.32
CA TYR A 79 -9.47 15.38 -1.86
C TYR A 79 -10.46 14.23 -1.91
N ALA A 80 -10.28 13.31 -2.86
CA ALA A 80 -11.08 12.10 -2.96
C ALA A 80 -10.18 10.88 -3.22
N TRP A 81 -10.52 9.75 -2.60
CA TRP A 81 -9.79 8.48 -2.69
C TRP A 81 -10.37 7.52 -3.70
N ASN A 82 -11.57 7.79 -4.21
CA ASN A 82 -12.22 6.96 -5.23
C ASN A 82 -13.14 7.80 -6.12
N ASN A 83 -13.64 7.19 -7.19
CA ASN A 83 -14.52 7.88 -8.16
C ASN A 83 -15.84 8.33 -7.53
N LYS A 84 -16.42 7.50 -6.64
CA LYS A 84 -17.68 7.82 -5.98
C LYS A 84 -17.55 9.08 -5.12
N GLU A 85 -16.52 9.13 -4.29
CA GLU A 85 -16.24 10.30 -3.44
C GLU A 85 -15.95 11.55 -4.27
N ARG A 86 -15.21 11.41 -5.38
CA ARG A 86 -14.98 12.51 -6.34
C ARG A 86 -16.30 13.07 -6.87
N ASP A 87 -17.22 12.19 -7.26
CA ASP A 87 -18.51 12.57 -7.84
C ASP A 87 -19.42 13.22 -6.78
N GLU A 88 -19.48 12.65 -5.58
CA GLU A 88 -20.19 13.22 -4.43
C GLU A 88 -19.65 14.63 -4.06
N ILE A 89 -18.33 14.81 -4.07
CA ILE A 89 -17.71 16.12 -3.81
C ILE A 89 -18.06 17.11 -4.93
N ALA A 90 -17.98 16.67 -6.20
CA ALA A 90 -18.30 17.49 -7.35
C ALA A 90 -19.76 17.98 -7.31
N GLU A 91 -20.71 17.09 -7.00
CA GLU A 91 -22.12 17.40 -6.81
C GLU A 91 -22.31 18.39 -5.65
N SER A 92 -21.64 18.16 -4.51
CA SER A 92 -21.75 19.04 -3.33
C SER A 92 -21.32 20.49 -3.60
N PHE A 93 -20.48 20.71 -4.60
CA PHE A 93 -20.00 22.04 -4.98
C PHE A 93 -20.95 22.79 -5.92
N ASN A 94 -22.01 22.15 -6.44
CA ASN A 94 -23.06 22.72 -7.30
C ASN A 94 -22.53 23.53 -8.51
N GLY A 95 -22.45 22.94 -9.70
CA GLY A 95 -22.01 23.61 -10.93
C GLY A 95 -20.62 23.16 -11.40
N SER A 96 -19.95 23.95 -12.25
CA SER A 96 -18.66 23.56 -12.82
C SER A 96 -17.56 23.51 -11.76
N VAL A 97 -16.91 22.36 -11.66
CA VAL A 97 -15.75 22.10 -10.78
C VAL A 97 -14.53 21.73 -11.62
N SER A 98 -13.35 22.05 -11.11
CA SER A 98 -12.08 21.57 -11.66
C SER A 98 -11.68 20.29 -10.93
N ILE A 99 -11.44 19.21 -11.67
CA ILE A 99 -11.00 17.93 -11.12
C ILE A 99 -9.58 17.68 -11.61
N GLN A 100 -8.65 17.56 -10.67
CA GLN A 100 -7.29 17.13 -10.92
C GLN A 100 -7.16 15.68 -10.45
N ARG A 101 -6.60 14.80 -11.29
CA ARG A 101 -6.29 13.41 -10.94
C ARG A 101 -4.79 13.31 -10.64
N TYR A 102 -4.45 12.61 -9.58
CA TYR A 102 -3.08 12.23 -9.26
C TYR A 102 -2.82 10.82 -9.78
N LYS A 103 -1.76 10.65 -10.59
CA LYS A 103 -1.30 9.32 -11.02
C LYS A 103 -0.22 8.76 -10.12
N GLY A 104 0.60 9.64 -9.53
CA GLY A 104 1.66 9.28 -8.61
C GLY A 104 1.93 10.38 -7.60
N LEU A 105 2.68 10.05 -6.56
CA LEU A 105 3.04 10.94 -5.45
C LEU A 105 3.87 12.14 -5.94
N GLY A 106 4.65 11.96 -7.01
CA GLY A 106 5.45 13.01 -7.63
C GLY A 106 4.64 14.14 -8.28
N GLU A 107 3.34 13.93 -8.52
CA GLU A 107 2.42 14.98 -9.02
C GLU A 107 1.87 15.88 -7.89
N MET A 108 2.16 15.53 -6.63
CA MET A 108 1.75 16.29 -5.44
C MET A 108 2.90 17.17 -4.97
N ASN A 109 2.59 18.41 -4.58
CA ASN A 109 3.56 19.24 -3.89
C ASN A 109 3.67 18.83 -2.40
N ALA A 110 4.68 19.36 -1.70
CA ALA A 110 4.97 18.99 -0.32
C ALA A 110 3.80 19.25 0.65
N GLU A 111 3.08 20.36 0.50
CA GLU A 111 1.91 20.68 1.34
C GLU A 111 0.76 19.70 1.09
N GLN A 112 0.50 19.37 -0.18
CA GLN A 112 -0.53 18.41 -0.55
C GLN A 112 -0.21 17.02 0.00
N LEU A 113 1.04 16.59 -0.09
CA LEU A 113 1.48 15.31 0.46
C LEU A 113 1.34 15.30 1.99
N TRP A 114 1.76 16.38 2.66
CA TRP A 114 1.62 16.51 4.09
C TRP A 114 0.16 16.41 4.54
N ASP A 115 -0.72 17.25 3.97
CA ASP A 115 -2.12 17.36 4.37
C ASP A 115 -2.92 16.07 4.15
N THR A 116 -2.49 15.24 3.19
CA THR A 116 -3.28 14.08 2.75
C THR A 116 -2.75 12.75 3.25
N THR A 117 -1.43 12.55 3.32
CA THR A 117 -0.84 11.23 3.61
C THR A 117 0.07 11.21 4.83
N MET A 118 0.64 12.34 5.23
CA MET A 118 1.64 12.37 6.31
C MET A 118 1.09 12.91 7.63
N ASN A 119 0.16 13.86 7.60
CA ASN A 119 -0.40 14.50 8.78
C ASN A 119 -1.19 13.48 9.64
N PRO A 120 -0.77 13.21 10.89
CA PRO A 120 -1.44 12.24 11.77
C PRO A 120 -2.92 12.50 12.04
N GLU A 121 -3.38 13.74 11.93
CA GLU A 121 -4.79 14.11 12.19
C GLU A 121 -5.73 13.72 11.05
N PHE A 122 -5.23 13.69 9.81
CA PHE A 122 -6.07 13.49 8.62
C PHE A 122 -5.65 12.30 7.76
N ARG A 123 -4.43 11.79 7.93
CA ARG A 123 -3.93 10.67 7.13
C ARG A 123 -4.74 9.41 7.41
N THR A 124 -4.96 8.65 6.35
CA THR A 124 -5.52 7.31 6.42
C THR A 124 -4.39 6.30 6.19
N LEU A 125 -4.25 5.37 7.12
CA LEU A 125 -3.28 4.27 7.04
C LEU A 125 -4.03 2.95 7.15
N ARG A 126 -3.67 1.98 6.30
CA ARG A 126 -4.13 0.60 6.42
C ARG A 126 -3.07 -0.20 7.16
N GLN A 127 -3.41 -0.76 8.32
CA GLN A 127 -2.49 -1.65 9.03
C GLN A 127 -2.50 -3.03 8.36
N VAL A 128 -1.32 -3.61 8.17
CA VAL A 128 -1.18 -4.95 7.57
C VAL A 128 -1.31 -6.00 8.67
N THR A 129 -2.16 -7.00 8.46
CA THR A 129 -2.37 -8.13 9.37
C THR A 129 -2.22 -9.46 8.63
N ILE A 130 -1.94 -10.54 9.37
CA ILE A 130 -1.89 -11.91 8.84
C ILE A 130 -3.01 -12.70 9.52
N ASP A 131 -4.08 -12.96 8.78
CA ASP A 131 -5.22 -13.72 9.32
C ASP A 131 -4.95 -15.23 9.29
N ASN A 132 -4.34 -15.73 8.22
CA ASN A 132 -3.96 -17.14 8.05
C ASN A 132 -2.59 -17.25 7.39
N ALA A 133 -1.57 -17.55 8.19
CA ALA A 133 -0.19 -17.65 7.73
C ALA A 133 0.01 -18.70 6.63
N THR A 134 -0.69 -19.84 6.71
CA THR A 134 -0.58 -20.92 5.71
C THR A 134 -1.15 -20.51 4.36
N GLU A 135 -2.34 -19.89 4.35
CA GLU A 135 -2.95 -19.43 3.09
C GLU A 135 -2.16 -18.25 2.52
N SER A 136 -1.72 -17.30 3.34
CA SER A 136 -0.85 -16.21 2.91
C SER A 136 0.44 -16.76 2.28
N ASP A 137 1.07 -17.77 2.88
CA ASP A 137 2.27 -18.40 2.32
C ASP A 137 2.01 -19.03 0.96
N ARG A 138 0.89 -19.76 0.82
CA ARG A 138 0.47 -20.35 -0.47
C ARG A 138 0.30 -19.27 -1.54
N ILE A 139 -0.40 -18.18 -1.21
CA ILE A 139 -0.65 -17.07 -2.12
C ILE A 139 0.67 -16.40 -2.53
N PHE A 140 1.55 -16.08 -1.57
CA PHE A 140 2.85 -15.49 -1.89
C PHE A 140 3.72 -16.42 -2.74
N SER A 141 3.72 -17.71 -2.48
CA SER A 141 4.48 -18.70 -3.26
C SER A 141 3.94 -18.80 -4.69
N MET A 142 2.61 -18.81 -4.88
CA MET A 142 1.98 -18.85 -6.20
C MET A 142 2.20 -17.55 -6.99
N LEU A 143 2.04 -16.38 -6.35
CA LEU A 143 2.14 -15.09 -7.03
C LEU A 143 3.58 -14.65 -7.26
N MET A 144 4.51 -14.96 -6.35
CA MET A 144 5.89 -14.44 -6.38
C MET A 144 6.95 -15.52 -6.65
N GLY A 145 6.56 -16.79 -6.80
CA GLY A 145 7.46 -17.89 -7.11
C GLY A 145 7.86 -17.97 -8.59
N ASP A 146 8.68 -18.95 -8.93
CA ASP A 146 9.20 -19.10 -10.30
C ASP A 146 8.22 -19.82 -11.24
N GLU A 147 7.20 -20.48 -10.69
CA GLU A 147 6.23 -21.24 -11.49
C GLU A 147 5.22 -20.32 -12.19
N VAL A 148 5.37 -20.21 -13.51
CA VAL A 148 4.48 -19.42 -14.37
C VAL A 148 3.06 -19.99 -14.50
N PRO A 149 2.84 -21.30 -14.70
CA PRO A 149 1.50 -21.82 -14.98
C PRO A 149 0.47 -21.56 -13.85
N PRO A 150 0.76 -21.81 -12.56
CA PRO A 150 -0.19 -21.54 -11.48
C PRO A 150 -0.54 -20.05 -11.34
N ARG A 151 0.46 -19.18 -11.52
CA ARG A 151 0.26 -17.72 -11.52
C ARG A 151 -0.70 -17.30 -12.63
N ARG A 152 -0.52 -17.84 -13.84
CA ARG A 152 -1.38 -17.50 -15.00
C ARG A 152 -2.82 -17.91 -14.74
N GLU A 153 -3.05 -19.16 -14.35
CA GLU A 153 -4.39 -19.68 -14.06
C GLU A 153 -5.10 -18.85 -12.98
N PHE A 154 -4.36 -18.45 -11.93
CA PHE A 154 -4.90 -17.59 -10.89
C PHE A 154 -5.34 -16.22 -11.41
N ILE A 155 -4.53 -15.58 -12.26
CA ILE A 155 -4.86 -14.28 -12.86
C ILE A 155 -6.10 -14.40 -13.74
N GLU A 156 -6.14 -15.40 -14.64
CA GLU A 156 -7.27 -15.62 -15.54
C GLU A 156 -8.59 -15.87 -14.80
N LYS A 157 -8.54 -16.61 -13.68
CA LYS A 157 -9.73 -16.93 -12.90
C LYS A 157 -10.28 -15.74 -12.10
N ASN A 158 -9.42 -14.82 -11.66
CA ASN A 158 -9.78 -13.77 -10.70
C ASN A 158 -9.81 -12.35 -11.29
N ALA A 159 -9.20 -12.14 -12.46
CA ALA A 159 -9.23 -10.84 -13.12
C ALA A 159 -10.51 -10.68 -13.96
N VAL A 160 -11.31 -9.67 -13.62
CA VAL A 160 -12.62 -9.37 -14.24
C VAL A 160 -12.54 -9.11 -15.76
N TYR A 161 -11.35 -8.82 -16.30
CA TYR A 161 -11.13 -8.48 -17.72
C TYR A 161 -9.86 -9.09 -18.36
N ALA A 162 -9.29 -10.17 -17.83
CA ALA A 162 -8.09 -10.78 -18.42
C ALA A 162 -8.46 -11.93 -19.38
N ASN A 163 -9.00 -11.62 -20.57
CA ASN A 163 -8.81 -12.51 -21.72
C ASN A 163 -7.40 -12.24 -22.25
N ILE A 164 -6.44 -13.08 -21.85
CA ILE A 164 -5.02 -12.92 -22.18
C ILE A 164 -4.69 -13.43 -23.61
N ASP A 165 -5.69 -13.96 -24.34
CA ASP A 165 -5.53 -14.39 -25.73
C ASP A 165 -6.13 -13.38 -26.72
N VAL A 166 -5.25 -12.54 -27.29
CA VAL A 166 -5.34 -12.06 -28.69
C VAL A 166 -3.97 -12.16 -29.33
#